data_AF-A0A1Y4LTY0-F1
#
_entry.id   AF-A0A1Y4LTY0-F1
#
_cell.length_a   1.000
_cell.length_b   1.000
_cell.length_c   1.000
_cell.angle_alpha   90.00
_cell.angle_beta   90.00
_cell.angle_gamma   90.00
#
_symmetry.space_group_name_H-M   'P 1'
#
loop_
_entity.id
_entity.type
_entity.pdbx_description
1 polymer ?
#
loop_
_entity_poly.entity_id
_entity_poly.type
_entity_poly.pdbx_seq_one_letter_code
_entity_poly.pdbx_strand_id
1 'polypeptide(L)'
;MAQSFQIFHDTYIGTGHDVDGYYGAQCWDGYAFYDQWLGYTPIHCTVTGGARDLWEQRNTNGMLNNHDIVTGQLQNGDIGVWGADQGGGYGHVAMYYNGGWMGQNQGGASYPGGGAVFSDLYNYLPSPMGVFRPKCYSGGSGGTKKVLELDLKNGIVVGARWIDVEI
;
A
#
# COMPACT_ATOMS: atom_id res chain seq x y z
N MET A 1 8.85 -11.46 -10.81
CA MET A 1 8.89 -9.98 -10.86
C MET A 1 8.02 -9.46 -9.74
N ALA A 2 8.39 -8.35 -9.11
CA ALA A 2 7.52 -7.70 -8.13
C ALA A 2 6.21 -7.31 -8.81
N GLN A 3 5.07 -7.51 -8.13
CA GLN A 3 3.78 -7.08 -8.66
C GLN A 3 3.74 -5.54 -8.68
N SER A 4 3.14 -4.91 -9.68
CA SER A 4 3.11 -3.43 -9.78
C SER A 4 2.21 -2.80 -8.73
N PHE A 5 2.63 -1.68 -8.12
CA PHE A 5 1.75 -0.95 -7.20
C PHE A 5 0.46 -0.47 -7.89
N GLN A 6 0.51 -0.15 -9.19
CA GLN A 6 -0.68 0.23 -9.95
C GLN A 6 -1.72 -0.90 -9.97
N ILE A 7 -1.29 -2.17 -10.07
CA ILE A 7 -2.20 -3.32 -9.98
C ILE A 7 -2.83 -3.37 -8.59
N PHE A 8 -2.05 -3.22 -7.52
CA PHE A 8 -2.57 -3.20 -6.16
C PHE A 8 -3.61 -2.10 -5.99
N HIS A 9 -3.27 -0.88 -6.39
CA HIS A 9 -4.17 0.27 -6.34
C HIS A 9 -5.49 -0.02 -7.07
N ASP A 10 -5.45 -0.38 -8.35
CA ASP A 10 -6.65 -0.57 -9.17
C ASP A 10 -7.52 -1.74 -8.69
N THR A 11 -6.91 -2.73 -8.05
CA THR A 11 -7.62 -3.90 -7.53
C THR A 11 -8.33 -3.62 -6.21
N TYR A 12 -7.72 -2.82 -5.33
CA TYR A 12 -8.14 -2.70 -3.93
C TYR A 12 -8.60 -1.30 -3.52
N ILE A 13 -8.51 -0.30 -4.39
CA ILE A 13 -9.14 1.00 -4.10
C ILE A 13 -10.64 0.81 -3.86
N GLY A 14 -11.17 1.36 -2.76
CA GLY A 14 -12.56 1.19 -2.36
C GLY A 14 -12.89 -0.13 -1.64
N THR A 15 -11.92 -1.04 -1.43
CA THR A 15 -12.10 -2.24 -0.59
C THR A 15 -11.53 -2.02 0.82
N GLY A 16 -12.07 -2.73 1.80
CA GLY A 16 -11.58 -2.71 3.18
C GLY A 16 -11.12 -4.09 3.61
N HIS A 17 -10.01 -4.12 4.34
CA HIS A 17 -9.33 -5.32 4.80
C HIS A 17 -9.05 -5.18 6.28
N ASP A 18 -9.52 -6.15 7.05
CA ASP A 18 -9.24 -6.34 8.47
C ASP A 18 -8.31 -7.55 8.58
N VAL A 19 -7.04 -7.31 8.90
CA VAL A 19 -5.96 -8.31 8.82
C VAL A 19 -5.76 -8.99 10.17
N ASP A 20 -5.91 -8.25 11.27
CA ASP A 20 -5.73 -8.80 12.62
C ASP A 20 -7.04 -9.22 13.31
N GLY A 21 -8.21 -8.86 12.76
CA GLY A 21 -9.53 -9.14 13.31
C GLY A 21 -10.00 -8.15 14.37
N TYR A 22 -9.33 -7.01 14.53
CA TYR A 22 -9.63 -6.00 15.55
C TYR A 22 -9.88 -4.62 14.95
N TYR A 23 -10.96 -3.97 15.40
CA TYR A 23 -11.33 -2.60 15.00
C TYR A 23 -11.62 -2.40 13.49
N GLY A 24 -11.74 -3.48 12.71
CA GLY A 24 -12.11 -3.43 11.29
C GLY A 24 -10.96 -2.94 10.40
N ALA A 25 -11.27 -2.21 9.33
CA ALA A 25 -10.29 -1.81 8.34
C ALA A 25 -9.50 -0.56 8.76
N GLN A 26 -8.47 -0.73 9.59
CA GLN A 26 -7.60 0.37 10.04
C GLN A 26 -6.45 0.65 9.08
N CYS A 27 -5.76 1.78 9.30
CA CYS A 27 -4.60 2.17 8.49
C CYS A 27 -3.48 1.13 8.51
N TRP A 28 -3.21 0.55 9.69
CA TRP A 28 -2.25 -0.55 9.82
C TRP A 28 -2.68 -1.80 9.05
N ASP A 29 -3.97 -2.18 9.05
CA ASP A 29 -4.45 -3.31 8.26
C ASP A 29 -4.25 -3.10 6.76
N GLY A 30 -4.43 -1.86 6.28
CA GLY A 30 -4.16 -1.52 4.89
C GLY A 30 -2.68 -1.75 4.51
N TYR A 31 -1.77 -1.31 5.38
CA TYR A 31 -0.35 -1.59 5.25
C TYR A 31 -0.04 -3.09 5.33
N ALA A 32 -0.59 -3.80 6.31
CA ALA A 32 -0.34 -5.21 6.53
C ALA A 32 -0.84 -6.06 5.34
N PHE A 33 -2.01 -5.74 4.82
CA PHE A 33 -2.56 -6.37 3.63
C PHE A 33 -1.67 -6.13 2.40
N TYR A 34 -1.16 -4.91 2.24
CA TYR A 34 -0.23 -4.58 1.18
C TYR A 34 1.09 -5.35 1.29
N ASP A 35 1.69 -5.45 2.49
CA ASP A 35 2.90 -6.24 2.73
C ASP A 35 2.67 -7.72 2.41
N GLN A 36 1.54 -8.30 2.85
CA GLN A 36 1.18 -9.68 2.52
C GLN A 36 1.04 -9.90 1.02
N TRP A 37 0.44 -8.94 0.31
CA TRP A 37 0.29 -9.00 -1.14
C TRP A 37 1.63 -8.96 -1.88
N LEU A 38 2.62 -8.23 -1.34
CA LEU A 38 4.01 -8.24 -1.82
C LEU A 38 4.78 -9.52 -1.45
N GLY A 39 4.21 -10.39 -0.62
CA GLY A 39 4.84 -11.61 -0.13
C GLY A 39 5.71 -11.40 1.12
N TYR A 40 5.49 -10.30 1.84
CA TYR A 40 6.17 -9.99 3.10
C TYR A 40 5.30 -10.33 4.31
N THR A 41 5.97 -10.61 5.43
CA THR A 41 5.31 -10.70 6.73
C THR A 41 5.12 -9.29 7.28
N PRO A 42 3.88 -8.87 7.60
CA PRO A 42 3.61 -7.56 8.20
C PRO A 42 4.31 -7.40 9.54
N ILE A 43 4.72 -6.17 9.84
CA ILE A 43 5.33 -5.84 11.13
C ILE A 43 4.26 -5.44 12.14
N HIS A 44 4.29 -6.10 13.31
CA HIS A 44 3.39 -5.80 14.42
C HIS A 44 3.83 -4.55 15.21
N CYS A 45 2.85 -3.76 15.63
CA CYS A 45 3.05 -2.53 16.41
C CYS A 45 2.83 -2.80 17.90
N THR A 46 3.88 -3.21 18.63
CA THR A 46 3.74 -3.75 20.00
C THR A 46 4.00 -2.76 21.13
N VAL A 47 4.54 -1.57 20.84
CA VAL A 47 4.90 -0.59 21.88
C VAL A 47 3.74 0.34 22.16
N THR A 48 3.12 0.86 21.12
CA THR A 48 2.00 1.80 21.23
C THR A 48 0.70 1.20 20.73
N GLY A 49 0.75 0.04 20.07
CA GLY A 49 -0.42 -0.58 19.44
C GLY A 49 -0.80 0.07 18.12
N GLY A 50 -0.03 1.05 17.65
CA GLY A 50 -0.39 1.91 16.53
C GLY A 50 0.69 2.02 15.45
N ALA A 51 0.29 2.46 14.26
CA ALA A 51 1.12 2.54 13.06
C ALA A 51 2.44 3.31 13.24
N ARG A 52 2.54 4.27 14.18
CA ARG A 52 3.80 5.00 14.44
C ARG A 52 4.95 4.08 14.85
N ASP A 53 4.65 2.92 15.43
CA ASP A 53 5.67 1.94 15.84
C ASP A 53 6.46 1.42 14.64
N LEU A 54 5.87 1.38 13.44
CA LEU A 54 6.55 0.98 12.21
C LEU A 54 7.82 1.81 12.00
N TRP A 55 7.74 3.13 12.24
CA TRP A 55 8.88 4.03 12.12
C TRP A 55 9.68 4.12 13.41
N GLU A 56 9.04 4.37 14.56
CA GLU A 56 9.73 4.62 15.83
C GLU A 56 10.55 3.40 16.29
N GLN A 57 10.07 2.19 16.02
CA GLN A 57 10.73 0.93 16.39
C GLN A 57 11.45 0.24 15.21
N ARG A 58 11.62 0.93 14.07
CA ARG A 58 12.14 0.33 12.81
C ARG A 58 13.46 -0.45 12.95
N ASN A 59 14.30 -0.05 13.90
CA ASN A 59 15.61 -0.68 14.14
C ASN A 59 15.51 -2.05 14.83
N THR A 60 14.36 -2.39 15.40
CA THR A 60 14.17 -3.61 16.23
C THR A 60 12.93 -4.41 15.87
N ASN A 61 11.90 -3.79 15.25
CA ASN A 61 10.64 -4.44 14.90
C ASN A 61 10.71 -5.30 13.63
N GLY A 62 11.80 -5.23 12.86
CA GLY A 62 11.99 -6.00 11.63
C GLY A 62 11.58 -5.27 10.33
N MET A 63 11.10 -4.02 10.38
CA MET A 63 10.76 -3.24 9.17
C MET A 63 11.89 -3.21 8.15
N LEU A 64 13.13 -2.99 8.61
CA LEU A 64 14.31 -2.89 7.75
C LEU A 64 14.75 -4.22 7.11
N ASN A 65 14.12 -5.34 7.48
CA ASN A 65 14.36 -6.63 6.81
C ASN A 65 13.76 -6.62 5.40
N ASN A 66 12.56 -6.06 5.24
CA ASN A 66 11.79 -6.09 3.98
C ASN A 66 11.74 -4.72 3.27
N HIS A 67 12.14 -3.65 3.97
CA HIS A 67 12.03 -2.29 3.48
C HIS A 67 13.33 -1.51 3.61
N ASP A 68 13.58 -0.62 2.66
CA ASP A 68 14.65 0.38 2.71
C ASP A 68 14.09 1.74 3.14
N ILE A 69 14.90 2.58 3.79
CA ILE A 69 14.51 3.95 4.12
C ILE A 69 14.64 4.82 2.87
N VAL A 70 13.61 5.58 2.54
CA VAL A 70 13.62 6.52 1.42
C VAL A 70 14.17 7.87 1.87
N THR A 71 15.22 8.34 1.19
CA THR A 71 15.80 9.69 1.37
C THR A 71 15.71 10.56 0.11
N GLY A 72 15.20 9.99 -0.98
CA GLY A 72 15.09 10.64 -2.29
C GLY A 72 13.64 10.89 -2.71
N GLN A 73 13.42 10.93 -4.02
CA GLN A 73 12.09 11.09 -4.59
C GLN A 73 11.21 9.88 -4.26
N LEU A 74 9.96 10.18 -3.91
CA LEU A 74 8.93 9.18 -3.69
C LEU A 74 8.52 8.52 -5.01
N GLN A 75 8.18 7.25 -4.93
CA GLN A 75 7.54 6.53 -6.01
C GLN A 75 6.28 5.84 -5.50
N ASN A 76 5.36 5.51 -6.41
CA ASN A 76 4.13 4.83 -6.04
C ASN A 76 4.42 3.55 -5.24
N GLY A 77 3.69 3.31 -4.16
CA GLY A 77 3.89 2.15 -3.29
C GLY A 77 4.99 2.27 -2.23
N ASP A 78 5.67 3.42 -2.14
CA ASP A 78 6.42 3.77 -0.93
C ASP A 78 5.46 3.93 0.25
N ILE A 79 5.86 3.50 1.45
CA ILE A 79 5.01 3.44 2.65
C ILE A 79 5.39 4.59 3.57
N GLY A 80 4.52 5.59 3.69
CA GLY A 80 4.67 6.72 4.60
C GLY A 80 4.10 6.40 5.98
N VAL A 81 4.80 6.82 7.03
CA VAL A 81 4.37 6.65 8.42
C VAL A 81 4.29 8.02 9.10
N TRP A 82 3.24 8.25 9.88
CA TRP A 82 3.02 9.46 10.68
C TRP A 82 3.00 9.14 12.17
N GLY A 83 3.44 10.12 12.96
CA GLY A 83 3.54 10.01 14.42
C GLY A 83 2.26 10.34 15.18
N ALA A 84 2.43 10.55 16.48
CA ALA A 84 1.37 10.77 17.47
C ALA A 84 0.36 11.89 17.10
N ASP A 85 0.78 12.88 16.33
CA ASP A 85 -0.08 13.99 15.90
C ASP A 85 -1.17 13.53 14.90
N GLN A 86 -1.12 12.28 14.45
CA GLN A 86 -2.11 11.63 13.60
C GLN A 86 -2.70 10.39 14.27
N GLY A 87 -3.88 9.97 13.81
CA GLY A 87 -4.52 8.74 14.27
C GLY A 87 -4.83 8.71 15.77
N GLY A 88 -5.15 9.88 16.36
CA GLY A 88 -5.51 9.97 17.79
C GLY A 88 -4.40 9.57 18.76
N GLY A 89 -3.13 9.75 18.38
CA GLY A 89 -1.97 9.34 19.18
C GLY A 89 -1.29 8.06 18.73
N TYR A 90 -1.96 7.25 17.90
CA TYR A 90 -1.46 5.95 17.43
C TYR A 90 -0.64 6.04 16.12
N GLY A 91 -0.63 7.21 15.48
CA GLY A 91 -0.01 7.38 14.18
C GLY A 91 -0.90 6.95 13.02
N HIS A 92 -0.34 7.08 11.82
CA HIS A 92 -1.00 6.70 10.57
C HIS A 92 0.01 6.04 9.63
N VAL A 93 -0.46 5.22 8.70
CA VAL A 93 0.35 4.64 7.64
C VAL A 93 -0.46 4.55 6.36
N ALA A 94 0.18 4.85 5.23
CA ALA A 94 -0.42 4.83 3.90
C ALA A 94 0.67 4.68 2.82
N MET A 95 0.27 4.26 1.63
CA MET A 95 1.15 4.08 0.49
C MET A 95 1.09 5.30 -0.43
N TYR A 96 2.23 5.83 -0.85
CA TYR A 96 2.31 6.95 -1.76
C TYR A 96 1.68 6.58 -3.10
N TYR A 97 0.83 7.47 -3.62
CA TYR A 97 0.21 7.31 -4.92
C TYR A 97 -0.01 8.67 -5.60
N ASN A 98 0.65 8.90 -6.74
CA ASN A 98 0.44 10.05 -7.62
C ASN A 98 0.41 11.42 -6.91
N GLY A 99 1.30 11.65 -5.94
CA GLY A 99 1.35 12.90 -5.17
C GLY A 99 0.46 12.95 -3.93
N GLY A 100 -0.35 11.91 -3.70
CA GLY A 100 -1.14 11.70 -2.50
C GLY A 100 -0.76 10.41 -1.78
N TRP A 101 -1.68 9.93 -0.94
CA TRP A 101 -1.50 8.74 -0.14
C TRP A 101 -2.75 7.87 -0.19
N MET A 102 -2.59 6.63 -0.64
CA MET A 102 -3.61 5.58 -0.63
C MET A 102 -3.51 4.77 0.68
N GLY A 103 -4.62 4.63 1.39
CA GLY A 103 -4.64 3.98 2.70
C GLY A 103 -6.07 3.79 3.22
N GLN A 104 -6.21 2.99 4.27
CA GLN A 104 -7.48 2.73 4.96
C GLN A 104 -7.70 3.69 6.13
N ASN A 105 -8.96 3.82 6.56
CA ASN A 105 -9.38 4.68 7.67
C ASN A 105 -8.91 6.15 7.57
N GLN A 106 -8.95 6.70 6.36
CA GLN A 106 -8.52 8.09 6.09
C GLN A 106 -9.53 8.88 5.25
N GLY A 107 -10.83 8.57 5.37
CA GLY A 107 -11.90 9.31 4.68
C GLY A 107 -12.62 8.52 3.58
N GLY A 108 -12.27 7.25 3.38
CA GLY A 108 -13.05 6.32 2.56
C GLY A 108 -14.44 6.00 3.16
N ALA A 109 -15.23 5.23 2.43
CA ALA A 109 -16.50 4.70 2.94
C ALA A 109 -16.29 3.82 4.18
N SER A 110 -17.20 3.90 5.15
CA SER A 110 -17.12 3.13 6.39
C SER A 110 -17.09 1.63 6.12
N TYR A 111 -16.24 0.90 6.85
CA TYR A 111 -16.13 -0.55 6.76
C TYR A 111 -16.90 -1.22 7.92
N PRO A 112 -17.63 -2.33 7.69
CA PRO A 112 -18.30 -3.08 8.76
C PRO A 112 -17.30 -3.54 9.83
N GLY A 113 -17.55 -3.21 11.10
CA GLY A 113 -16.63 -3.55 12.20
C GLY A 113 -15.68 -2.42 12.60
N GLY A 114 -15.59 -1.35 11.81
CA GLY A 114 -14.81 -0.16 12.13
C GLY A 114 -13.84 0.23 11.02
N GLY A 115 -13.37 1.49 11.08
CA GLY A 115 -12.46 2.05 10.08
C GLY A 115 -13.15 2.39 8.75
N ALA A 116 -12.35 2.47 7.68
CA ALA A 116 -12.83 2.80 6.36
C ALA A 116 -12.01 2.11 5.28
N VAL A 117 -12.63 1.84 4.13
CA VAL A 117 -11.99 1.24 2.96
C VAL A 117 -10.81 2.08 2.45
N PHE A 118 -9.97 1.48 1.61
CA PHE A 118 -8.92 2.20 0.89
C PHE A 118 -9.50 3.38 0.12
N SER A 119 -8.88 4.54 0.31
CA SER A 119 -9.17 5.77 -0.42
C SER A 119 -7.89 6.54 -0.69
N ASP A 120 -7.86 7.28 -1.80
CA ASP A 120 -6.80 8.23 -2.06
C ASP A 120 -7.04 9.54 -1.32
N LEU A 121 -5.97 10.05 -0.71
CA LEU A 121 -5.99 11.30 0.01
C LEU A 121 -4.90 12.24 -0.53
N TYR A 122 -5.33 13.33 -1.15
CA TYR A 122 -4.43 14.36 -1.67
C TYR A 122 -4.47 15.61 -0.77
N ASN A 123 -3.31 16.14 -0.41
CA ASN A 123 -3.12 17.41 0.32
C ASN A 123 -3.63 17.49 1.78
N TYR A 124 -4.13 16.41 2.38
CA TYR A 124 -4.66 16.47 3.75
C TYR A 124 -3.67 15.99 4.82
N LEU A 125 -2.78 15.06 4.49
CA LEU A 125 -1.74 14.61 5.42
C LEU A 125 -0.51 15.53 5.35
N PRO A 126 0.08 15.91 6.49
CA PRO A 126 1.38 16.57 6.50
C PRO A 126 2.47 15.61 5.98
N SER A 127 3.72 16.08 5.87
CA SER A 127 4.83 15.19 5.55
C SER A 127 4.94 14.06 6.58
N PRO A 128 5.11 12.80 6.15
CA PRO A 128 5.33 11.68 7.07
C PRO A 128 6.62 11.88 7.86
N MET A 129 6.69 11.29 9.06
CA MET A 129 7.92 11.27 9.86
C MET A 129 9.02 10.43 9.21
N GLY A 130 8.63 9.50 8.34
CA GLY A 130 9.53 8.70 7.56
C GLY A 130 8.81 7.86 6.52
N VAL A 131 9.59 7.40 5.54
CA VAL A 131 9.08 6.66 4.39
C VAL A 131 9.95 5.44 4.14
N PHE A 132 9.27 4.33 3.86
CA PHE A 132 9.86 3.05 3.53
C PHE A 132 9.61 2.71 2.07
N ARG A 133 10.57 2.06 1.42
CA ARG A 133 10.40 1.45 0.11
C ARG A 133 10.46 -0.07 0.27
N PRO A 134 9.42 -0.81 -0.14
CA PRO A 134 9.51 -2.25 -0.26
C PRO A 134 10.75 -2.64 -1.08
N LYS A 135 11.59 -3.55 -0.59
CA LYS A 135 12.85 -3.92 -1.26
C LYS A 135 12.63 -4.49 -2.66
N CYS A 136 11.48 -5.14 -2.89
CA CYS A 136 11.04 -5.58 -4.21
C CYS A 136 10.88 -4.44 -5.22
N TYR A 137 10.79 -3.19 -4.78
CA TYR A 137 10.68 -1.98 -5.59
C TYR A 137 11.94 -1.11 -5.60
N SER A 138 13.09 -1.64 -5.18
CA SER A 138 14.38 -0.94 -5.27
C SER A 138 14.71 -0.42 -6.68
N GLY A 139 14.24 -1.12 -7.74
CA GLY A 139 14.35 -0.70 -9.14
C GLY A 139 13.14 0.07 -9.69
N GLY A 140 12.19 0.45 -8.84
CA GLY A 140 10.89 1.02 -9.23
C GLY A 140 9.73 0.09 -8.88
N SER A 141 8.56 0.68 -8.68
CA SER A 141 7.29 -0.03 -8.42
C SER A 141 6.45 -0.29 -9.67
N GLY A 142 6.99 0.10 -10.83
CA GLY A 142 6.47 -0.31 -12.13
C GLY A 142 6.59 -1.84 -12.29
N GLY A 143 5.68 -2.41 -13.05
CA GLY A 143 5.66 -3.85 -13.27
C GLY A 143 5.04 -4.21 -14.61
N THR A 144 4.77 -5.49 -14.81
CA THR A 144 4.05 -5.96 -16.00
C THR A 144 2.76 -6.65 -15.57
N LYS A 145 1.67 -6.41 -16.30
CA LYS A 145 0.44 -7.21 -16.20
C LYS A 145 0.32 -8.13 -17.41
N LYS A 146 -0.22 -9.32 -17.18
CA LYS A 146 -0.70 -10.18 -18.26
C LYS A 146 -2.04 -9.68 -18.74
N VAL A 147 -2.13 -9.33 -20.03
CA VAL A 147 -3.39 -9.02 -20.69
C VAL A 147 -3.60 -9.96 -21.86
N LEU A 148 -4.87 -10.24 -22.17
CA LEU A 148 -5.24 -11.00 -23.35
C LEU A 148 -5.32 -10.04 -24.53
N GLU A 149 -4.39 -10.16 -25.47
CA GLU A 149 -4.45 -9.48 -26.76
C GLU A 149 -5.27 -10.35 -27.72
N LEU A 150 -6.24 -9.71 -28.39
CA LEU A 150 -7.10 -10.35 -29.38
C LEU A 150 -6.82 -9.75 -30.77
N ASP A 151 -6.55 -10.61 -31.75
CA ASP A 151 -6.48 -10.23 -33.15
C ASP A 151 -7.87 -10.35 -33.77
N LEU A 152 -8.39 -9.25 -34.34
CA LEU A 152 -9.70 -9.24 -35.01
C LEU A 152 -9.57 -9.04 -36.52
N LYS A 153 -10.34 -9.80 -37.30
CA LYS A 153 -10.60 -9.54 -38.72
C LYS A 153 -12.11 -9.43 -38.94
N ASN A 154 -12.58 -8.28 -39.39
CA ASN A 154 -14.01 -7.99 -39.61
C ASN A 154 -14.88 -8.31 -38.37
N GLY A 155 -14.39 -8.01 -37.17
CA GLY A 155 -15.11 -8.28 -35.91
C GLY A 155 -15.04 -9.73 -35.42
N ILE A 156 -14.35 -10.63 -36.13
CA ILE A 156 -14.14 -12.02 -35.72
C ILE A 156 -12.76 -12.14 -35.08
N VAL A 157 -12.69 -12.76 -33.89
CA VAL A 157 -11.42 -13.10 -33.24
C VAL A 157 -10.73 -14.20 -34.05
N VAL A 158 -9.55 -13.89 -34.60
CA VAL A 158 -8.73 -14.81 -35.42
C VAL A 158 -7.45 -15.24 -34.70
N GLY A 159 -7.13 -14.64 -33.56
CA GLY A 159 -5.98 -14.95 -32.73
C GLY A 159 -6.16 -14.42 -31.33
N ALA A 160 -5.55 -15.09 -30.36
CA ALA A 160 -5.50 -14.65 -28.99
C ALA A 160 -4.16 -15.06 -28.37
N ARG A 161 -3.51 -14.14 -27.68
CA ARG A 161 -2.30 -14.43 -26.91
C ARG A 161 -2.23 -13.62 -25.63
N TRP A 162 -1.59 -14.20 -24.63
CA TRP A 162 -1.23 -13.46 -23.43
C TRP A 162 0.02 -12.64 -23.73
N ILE A 163 -0.03 -11.34 -23.47
CA ILE A 163 1.12 -10.45 -23.54
C ILE A 163 1.38 -9.84 -22.16
N ASP A 164 2.64 -9.54 -21.89
CA ASP A 164 3.05 -8.75 -20.73
C ASP A 164 3.11 -7.28 -21.16
N VAL A 165 2.39 -6.40 -20.46
CA VAL A 165 2.34 -4.95 -20.73
C VAL A 165 2.89 -4.22 -19.52
N GLU A 166 3.87 -3.33 -19.73
CA GLU A 166 4.40 -2.45 -18.69
C GLU A 166 3.31 -1.53 -18.12
N ILE A 167 3.41 -1.28 -16.83
CA ILE A 167 2.49 -0.44 -16.04
C ILE A 167 3.30 0.45 -15.13
#